data_AF-A0A1I4WFN2-F1
#
_entry.id   AF-A0A1I4WFN2-F1
#
_cell.length_a   1.000
_cell.length_b   1.000
_cell.length_c   1.000
_cell.angle_alpha   90.00
_cell.angle_beta   90.00
_cell.angle_gamma   90.00
#
_symmetry.space_group_name_H-M   'P 1'
#
loop_
_entity.id
_entity.type
_entity.pdbx_description
1 polymer ?
#
loop_
_entity_poly.entity_id
_entity_poly.type
_entity_poly.pdbx_seq_one_letter_code
_entity_poly.pdbx_strand_id
1 'polypeptide(L)'
;MNTTMKRAFGSTATSAALLLGSLAMIPAMSTPAAAACQPSTYYKVVKYGSPTYKATGPTNSKYNSSSSKSTLSISVTRSTTRSSTWKAEAGGSVSWGIGKVEFHTSYDVTKSVTKGVKVTNKMVVDSKKRGYTRPMVEYRKFLIEKWREGGDCKQYFVGNMGTLTGITSSMHWAECQTKSQNGCTPKP
;
A
#
# COMPACT_ATOMS: atom_id res chain seq x y z
N MET A 1 -56.35 -0.62 33.00
CA MET A 1 -57.45 -1.09 33.89
C MET A 1 -58.39 -1.96 33.08
N ASN A 2 -58.97 -2.99 33.72
CA ASN A 2 -59.84 -4.06 33.19
C ASN A 2 -59.18 -5.31 32.58
N THR A 3 -58.63 -6.09 33.50
CA THR A 3 -58.76 -7.56 33.64
C THR A 3 -60.08 -8.14 33.09
N THR A 4 -59.98 -9.27 32.37
CA THR A 4 -61.02 -10.30 32.36
C THR A 4 -60.36 -11.67 32.55
N MET A 5 -60.58 -12.26 33.72
CA MET A 5 -60.34 -13.68 34.03
C MET A 5 -61.65 -14.47 33.82
N LYS A 6 -61.53 -15.73 33.39
CA LYS A 6 -62.35 -16.92 33.75
C LYS A 6 -61.72 -18.14 33.04
N ARG A 7 -60.93 -19.00 33.70
CA ARG A 7 -61.29 -20.27 34.41
C ARG A 7 -62.23 -21.17 33.58
N ALA A 8 -62.11 -22.49 33.47
CA ALA A 8 -61.19 -23.57 33.85
C ALA A 8 -61.80 -24.89 33.28
N PHE A 9 -61.31 -26.07 33.68
CA PHE A 9 -61.68 -27.46 33.30
C PHE A 9 -60.87 -28.02 32.12
N GLY A 10 -60.15 -29.13 32.21
CA GLY A 10 -60.01 -30.12 33.26
C GLY A 10 -59.65 -31.47 32.61
N SER A 11 -58.49 -32.00 32.97
CA SER A 11 -58.10 -33.43 33.03
C SER A 11 -58.38 -34.37 31.86
N THR A 12 -57.31 -34.99 31.31
CA THR A 12 -57.05 -36.43 31.49
C THR A 12 -55.66 -36.77 30.95
N ALA A 13 -54.77 -37.18 31.85
CA ALA A 13 -53.55 -37.89 31.51
C ALA A 13 -53.91 -39.33 31.10
N THR A 14 -53.40 -39.79 29.96
CA THR A 14 -53.35 -41.22 29.66
C THR A 14 -51.94 -41.54 29.20
N SER A 15 -51.20 -42.22 30.07
CA SER A 15 -49.91 -42.81 29.78
C SER A 15 -50.09 -44.00 28.85
N ALA A 16 -49.40 -43.99 27.72
CA ALA A 16 -49.09 -45.20 26.95
C ALA A 16 -47.59 -45.17 26.64
N ALA A 17 -46.84 -45.88 27.48
CA ALA A 17 -45.50 -46.34 27.15
C ALA A 17 -45.61 -47.59 26.26
N LEU A 18 -44.48 -47.94 25.59
CA LEU A 18 -44.21 -49.07 24.67
C LEU A 18 -44.02 -48.55 23.23
N LEU A 19 -42.91 -48.73 22.51
CA LEU A 19 -41.83 -49.72 22.57
C LEU A 19 -40.53 -49.15 21.99
N LEU A 20 -39.43 -49.65 22.53
CA LEU A 20 -38.07 -49.55 22.01
C LEU A 20 -37.99 -50.06 20.57
N GLY A 21 -37.66 -49.17 19.65
CA GLY A 21 -37.17 -49.50 18.31
C GLY A 21 -36.02 -48.55 18.00
N SER A 22 -34.80 -49.05 18.14
CA SER A 22 -33.56 -48.32 17.85
C SER A 22 -33.47 -47.99 16.36
N LEU A 23 -34.12 -46.91 15.95
CA LEU A 23 -33.76 -46.20 14.73
C LEU A 23 -32.50 -45.41 15.06
N ALA A 24 -31.36 -45.92 14.60
CA ALA A 24 -30.15 -45.13 14.50
C ALA A 24 -30.51 -43.89 13.66
N MET A 25 -30.69 -42.75 14.32
CA MET A 25 -30.69 -41.46 13.65
C MET A 25 -29.28 -41.31 13.10
N ILE A 26 -29.10 -41.64 11.83
CA ILE A 26 -27.98 -41.13 11.05
C ILE A 26 -28.16 -39.61 11.14
N PRO A 27 -27.26 -38.85 11.78
CA PRO A 27 -27.33 -37.41 11.70
C PRO A 27 -27.26 -37.08 10.21
N ALA A 28 -28.37 -36.57 9.67
CA ALA A 28 -28.32 -35.88 8.39
C ALA A 28 -27.28 -34.78 8.61
N MET A 29 -26.09 -34.97 8.06
CA MET A 29 -25.09 -33.92 8.02
C MET A 29 -25.73 -32.81 7.19
N SER A 30 -26.34 -31.84 7.85
CA SER A 30 -26.58 -30.55 7.24
C SER A 30 -25.19 -30.06 6.84
N THR A 31 -24.87 -30.17 5.55
CA THR A 31 -23.76 -29.41 4.97
C THR A 31 -23.93 -27.98 5.48
N PRO A 32 -22.99 -27.42 6.26
CA PRO A 32 -23.13 -26.03 6.68
C PRO A 32 -23.37 -25.23 5.41
N ALA A 33 -24.49 -24.50 5.37
CA ALA A 33 -24.72 -23.55 4.29
C ALA A 33 -23.45 -22.72 4.15
N ALA A 34 -22.89 -22.66 2.94
CA ALA A 34 -21.66 -21.93 2.69
C ALA A 34 -21.79 -20.56 3.35
N ALA A 35 -20.83 -20.20 4.21
CA ALA A 35 -20.90 -18.98 5.00
C ALA A 35 -21.18 -17.80 4.06
N ALA A 36 -22.39 -17.23 4.15
CA ALA A 36 -22.77 -16.10 3.32
C ALA A 36 -21.88 -14.91 3.72
N CYS A 37 -20.99 -14.48 2.83
CA CYS A 37 -20.16 -13.31 3.09
C CYS A 37 -21.06 -12.08 3.24
N GLN A 38 -20.84 -11.29 4.29
CA GLN A 38 -21.55 -10.02 4.45
C GLN A 38 -21.09 -9.07 3.34
N PRO A 39 -21.99 -8.58 2.48
CA PRO A 39 -21.58 -7.75 1.36
C PRO A 39 -20.96 -6.46 1.88
N SER A 40 -19.70 -6.24 1.56
CA SER A 40 -18.91 -5.10 2.02
C SER A 40 -18.36 -4.32 0.83
N THR A 41 -18.13 -3.03 1.02
CA THR A 41 -17.40 -2.20 0.05
C THR A 41 -16.08 -1.81 0.66
N TYR A 42 -15.00 -1.99 -0.09
CA TYR A 42 -13.67 -1.67 0.37
C TYR A 42 -12.85 -1.07 -0.78
N TYR A 43 -11.70 -0.48 -0.44
CA TYR A 43 -10.84 0.17 -1.40
C TYR A 43 -9.50 -0.57 -1.50
N LYS A 44 -9.02 -0.79 -2.74
CA LYS A 44 -7.65 -1.26 -3.01
C LYS A 44 -6.84 -0.10 -3.54
N VAL A 45 -5.57 -0.04 -3.20
CA VAL A 45 -4.63 0.93 -3.77
C VAL A 45 -3.60 0.17 -4.57
N VAL A 46 -3.60 0.38 -5.88
CA VAL A 46 -2.74 -0.35 -6.81
C VAL A 46 -1.75 0.58 -7.47
N LYS A 47 -0.61 0.02 -7.86
CA LYS A 47 0.40 0.72 -8.65
C LYS A 47 -0.18 1.13 -10.01
N TYR A 48 -0.01 2.39 -10.39
CA TYR A 48 -0.47 2.91 -11.67
C TYR A 48 0.64 3.64 -12.41
N GLY A 49 0.76 3.41 -13.72
CA GLY A 49 1.76 4.04 -14.58
C GLY A 49 3.23 3.72 -14.23
N SER A 50 4.14 4.55 -14.73
CA SER A 50 5.60 4.44 -14.53
C SER A 50 6.08 5.36 -13.40
N PRO A 51 7.15 5.00 -12.66
CA PRO A 51 7.74 5.91 -11.68
C PRO A 51 8.31 7.13 -12.40
N THR A 52 8.30 8.28 -11.72
CA THR A 52 8.93 9.49 -12.23
C THR A 52 9.95 10.00 -11.23
N TYR A 53 11.11 10.42 -11.71
CA TYR A 53 12.18 10.89 -10.84
C TYR A 53 12.35 12.39 -10.99
N LYS A 54 12.50 13.09 -9.86
CA LYS A 54 12.75 14.54 -9.84
C LYS A 54 13.98 14.83 -8.99
N ALA A 55 14.86 15.67 -9.52
CA ALA A 55 16.02 16.15 -8.77
C ALA A 55 15.56 16.98 -7.54
N THR A 56 16.23 16.75 -6.41
CA THR A 56 16.03 17.50 -5.15
C THR A 56 17.26 18.35 -4.78
N GLY A 57 18.34 18.23 -5.55
CA GLY A 57 19.58 18.99 -5.34
C GLY A 57 20.45 19.05 -6.60
N PRO A 58 21.59 19.75 -6.51
CA PRO A 58 22.54 19.89 -7.62
C PRO A 58 23.26 18.56 -7.92
N THR A 59 23.77 18.45 -9.14
CA THR A 59 24.73 17.39 -9.49
C THR A 59 26.07 17.71 -8.85
N ASN A 60 26.62 16.77 -8.10
CA ASN A 60 27.97 16.86 -7.54
C ASN A 60 28.90 15.90 -8.28
N SER A 61 30.18 16.24 -8.34
CA SER A 61 31.18 15.38 -9.00
C SER A 61 32.45 15.25 -8.20
N LYS A 62 33.12 14.10 -8.34
CA LYS A 62 34.44 13.86 -7.76
C LYS A 62 35.27 13.00 -8.70
N TYR A 63 36.54 13.34 -8.84
CA TYR A 63 37.48 12.60 -9.68
C TYR A 63 38.22 11.55 -8.86
N ASN A 64 38.36 10.35 -9.43
CA ASN A 64 39.22 9.31 -8.89
C ASN A 64 40.62 9.44 -9.51
N SER A 65 41.56 10.00 -8.75
CA SER A 65 42.96 10.13 -9.16
C SER A 65 43.78 8.83 -9.00
N SER A 66 43.23 7.80 -8.34
CA SER A 66 43.90 6.51 -8.15
C SER A 66 44.08 5.76 -9.48
N SER A 67 45.04 4.82 -9.47
CA SER A 67 45.20 3.80 -10.51
C SER A 67 44.18 2.65 -10.37
N SER A 68 43.50 2.54 -9.22
CA SER A 68 42.47 1.53 -8.91
C SER A 68 41.06 2.12 -8.78
N LYS A 69 40.04 1.26 -8.73
CA LYS A 69 38.66 1.68 -8.36
C LYS A 69 38.65 2.26 -6.95
N SER A 70 37.86 3.31 -6.74
CA SER A 70 37.74 3.95 -5.42
C SER A 70 36.29 4.29 -5.11
N THR A 71 35.91 4.14 -3.83
CA THR A 71 34.60 4.56 -3.35
C THR A 71 34.65 6.03 -2.99
N LEU A 72 33.89 6.84 -3.72
CA LEU A 72 33.79 8.28 -3.50
C LEU A 72 32.55 8.58 -2.67
N SER A 73 32.77 9.04 -1.43
CA SER A 73 31.71 9.64 -0.60
C SER A 73 31.42 11.04 -1.11
N ILE A 74 30.22 11.27 -1.64
CA ILE A 74 29.77 12.56 -2.18
C ILE A 74 28.57 13.01 -1.35
N SER A 75 28.71 14.14 -0.68
CA SER A 75 27.62 14.74 0.09
C SER A 75 26.88 15.78 -0.71
N VAL A 76 25.55 15.74 -0.67
CA VAL A 76 24.69 16.69 -1.36
C VAL A 76 23.68 17.29 -0.38
N THR A 77 23.51 18.60 -0.43
CA THR A 77 22.46 19.29 0.31
C THR A 77 21.21 19.40 -0.55
N ARG A 78 20.06 19.01 -0.01
CA ARG A 78 18.77 19.18 -0.69
C ARG A 78 18.42 20.67 -0.81
N SER A 79 18.14 21.14 -2.01
CA SER A 79 17.79 22.55 -2.26
C SER A 79 16.28 22.80 -2.31
N THR A 80 15.47 21.77 -2.53
CA THR A 80 14.02 21.91 -2.71
C THR A 80 13.23 20.95 -1.85
N THR A 81 12.19 21.46 -1.18
CA THR A 81 11.21 20.64 -0.47
C THR A 81 10.23 20.01 -1.47
N ARG A 82 9.90 18.75 -1.28
CA ARG A 82 8.93 18.00 -2.08
C ARG A 82 7.92 17.32 -1.16
N SER A 83 6.66 17.27 -1.55
CA SER A 83 5.60 16.57 -0.81
C SER A 83 4.81 15.64 -1.73
N SER A 84 4.22 14.61 -1.13
CA SER A 84 3.24 13.75 -1.79
C SER A 84 1.96 14.53 -2.07
N THR A 85 1.30 14.25 -3.21
CA THR A 85 0.07 14.91 -3.63
C THR A 85 -1.07 13.91 -3.70
N TRP A 86 -2.19 14.24 -3.06
CA TRP A 86 -3.38 13.40 -2.97
C TRP A 86 -4.55 14.12 -3.66
N LYS A 87 -5.14 13.49 -4.67
CA LYS A 87 -6.38 13.94 -5.29
C LYS A 87 -7.37 12.78 -5.23
N ALA A 88 -8.17 12.74 -4.16
CA ALA A 88 -9.34 11.87 -4.13
C ALA A 88 -10.58 12.69 -4.46
N GLU A 89 -11.37 12.20 -5.40
CA GLU A 89 -12.67 12.77 -5.76
C GLU A 89 -13.79 12.24 -4.87
N ALA A 90 -13.53 11.18 -4.09
CA ALA A 90 -14.42 10.69 -3.06
C ALA A 90 -14.24 11.54 -1.78
N GLY A 91 -15.19 12.42 -1.51
CA GLY A 91 -15.29 13.17 -0.25
C GLY A 91 -15.15 12.24 0.95
N GLY A 92 -14.00 12.30 1.60
CA GLY A 92 -13.65 11.39 2.68
C GLY A 92 -12.14 11.44 2.88
N SER A 93 -11.73 12.09 3.95
CA SER A 93 -10.34 12.31 4.35
C SER A 93 -9.42 11.11 4.04
N VAL A 94 -8.57 11.25 3.02
CA VAL A 94 -7.48 10.31 2.70
C VAL A 94 -6.29 10.54 3.63
N SER A 95 -6.57 10.78 4.91
CA SER A 95 -5.60 10.98 5.97
C SER A 95 -4.99 9.67 6.47
N TRP A 96 -5.47 8.51 5.99
CA TRP A 96 -5.07 7.18 6.44
C TRP A 96 -3.73 6.66 5.89
N GLY A 97 -3.16 7.25 4.83
CA GLY A 97 -2.17 6.54 4.00
C GLY A 97 -0.73 7.06 4.03
N ILE A 98 -0.18 7.44 5.18
CA ILE A 98 1.25 7.84 5.23
C ILE A 98 2.12 6.70 5.73
N GLY A 99 1.67 5.93 6.72
CA GLY A 99 2.52 4.90 7.33
C GLY A 99 2.71 3.71 6.39
N LYS A 100 1.61 3.21 5.83
CA LYS A 100 1.57 2.11 4.90
C LYS A 100 0.33 2.30 4.06
N VAL A 101 0.42 2.02 2.78
CA VAL A 101 -0.77 1.74 1.96
C VAL A 101 -1.28 0.33 2.36
N GLU A 102 -1.65 0.21 3.64
CA GLU A 102 -2.31 -0.91 4.31
C GLU A 102 -3.68 -1.07 3.64
N PHE A 103 -3.86 -2.03 2.74
CA PHE A 103 -4.22 -3.36 3.20
C PHE A 103 -3.58 -4.49 2.37
N HIS A 104 -2.87 -4.18 1.27
CA HIS A 104 -2.29 -5.23 0.40
C HIS A 104 -0.93 -4.90 -0.22
N THR A 105 -0.38 -3.69 -0.05
CA THR A 105 0.89 -3.36 -0.71
C THR A 105 1.79 -2.52 0.20
N SER A 106 2.84 -3.14 0.70
CA SER A 106 3.88 -2.61 1.58
C SER A 106 4.77 -1.58 0.88
N TYR A 107 4.20 -0.44 0.48
CA TYR A 107 4.98 0.71 0.04
C TYR A 107 5.12 1.70 1.18
N ASP A 108 6.38 1.95 1.56
CA ASP A 108 6.73 3.04 2.44
C ASP A 108 6.60 4.35 1.63
N VAL A 109 5.57 5.14 1.93
CA VAL A 109 5.31 6.42 1.26
C VAL A 109 5.60 7.54 2.23
N THR A 110 6.51 8.44 1.88
CA THR A 110 6.88 9.56 2.76
C THR A 110 5.99 10.78 2.47
N LYS A 111 5.56 11.51 3.52
CA LYS A 111 4.78 12.77 3.36
C LYS A 111 5.57 13.81 2.57
N SER A 112 6.82 14.02 2.96
CA SER A 112 7.65 15.08 2.43
C SER A 112 9.14 14.78 2.57
N VAL A 113 9.91 15.41 1.70
CA VAL A 113 11.36 15.43 1.71
C VAL A 113 11.77 16.89 1.84
N THR A 114 12.36 17.28 2.97
CA THR A 114 12.64 18.68 3.34
C THR A 114 13.94 19.20 2.72
N LYS A 115 13.97 20.50 2.37
CA LYS A 115 15.18 21.24 1.98
C LYS A 115 16.20 21.33 3.15
N GLY A 116 17.48 21.55 2.82
CA GLY A 116 18.55 21.77 3.79
C GLY A 116 19.14 20.49 4.40
N VAL A 117 18.53 19.33 4.19
CA VAL A 117 19.07 18.06 4.67
C VAL A 117 20.28 17.65 3.84
N LYS A 118 21.40 17.38 4.51
CA LYS A 118 22.61 16.81 3.90
C LYS A 118 22.45 15.30 3.80
N VAL A 119 22.66 14.78 2.61
CA VAL A 119 22.61 13.35 2.31
C VAL A 119 23.93 12.92 1.68
N THR A 120 24.45 11.78 2.10
CA THR A 120 25.73 11.26 1.61
C THR A 120 25.49 10.02 0.77
N ASN A 121 26.03 10.04 -0.44
CA ASN A 121 26.09 8.88 -1.33
C ASN A 121 27.51 8.29 -1.32
N LYS A 122 27.61 6.97 -1.51
CA LYS A 122 28.87 6.26 -1.71
C LYS A 122 28.85 5.61 -3.08
N MET A 123 29.59 6.16 -4.03
CA MET A 123 29.64 5.68 -5.40
C MET A 123 31.01 5.10 -5.72
N VAL A 124 31.06 3.91 -6.31
CA VAL A 124 32.31 3.31 -6.81
C VAL A 124 32.64 3.93 -8.16
N VAL A 125 33.84 4.50 -8.28
CA VAL A 125 34.31 5.17 -9.50
C VAL A 125 35.56 4.48 -10.01
N ASP A 126 35.59 4.17 -11.30
CA ASP A 126 36.76 3.54 -11.91
C ASP A 126 38.00 4.45 -11.87
N SER A 127 39.18 3.85 -12.05
CA SER A 127 40.44 4.61 -12.06
C SER A 127 40.42 5.68 -13.14
N LYS A 128 40.97 6.85 -12.80
CA LYS A 128 41.07 8.01 -13.69
C LYS A 128 39.74 8.48 -14.29
N LYS A 129 38.60 8.17 -13.66
CA LYS A 129 37.28 8.69 -14.06
C LYS A 129 36.74 9.70 -13.06
N ARG A 130 35.88 10.58 -13.56
CA ARG A 130 35.06 11.48 -12.76
C ARG A 130 33.68 10.87 -12.60
N GLY A 131 33.28 10.71 -11.34
CA GLY A 131 31.95 10.32 -10.96
C GLY A 131 31.05 11.53 -10.77
N TYR A 132 29.81 11.45 -11.24
CA TYR A 132 28.77 12.45 -11.03
C TYR A 132 27.57 11.80 -10.35
N THR A 133 27.03 12.46 -9.33
CA THR A 133 25.83 11.99 -8.63
C THR A 133 24.86 13.14 -8.40
N ARG A 134 23.57 12.85 -8.49
CA ARG A 134 22.50 13.81 -8.20
C ARG A 134 21.41 13.15 -7.37
N PRO A 135 21.01 13.73 -6.22
CA PRO A 135 19.93 13.18 -5.44
C PRO A 135 18.60 13.41 -6.14
N MET A 136 17.82 12.34 -6.22
CA MET A 136 16.51 12.28 -6.83
C MET A 136 15.48 11.73 -5.84
N VAL A 137 14.25 12.16 -6.03
CA VAL A 137 13.07 11.60 -5.36
C VAL A 137 12.27 10.85 -6.40
N GLU A 138 11.94 9.60 -6.11
CA GLU A 138 11.01 8.81 -6.91
C GLU A 138 9.57 9.14 -6.50
N TYR A 139 8.76 9.43 -7.51
CA TYR A 139 7.33 9.57 -7.40
C TYR A 139 6.65 8.39 -8.04
N ARG A 140 5.79 7.73 -7.26
CA ARG A 140 4.96 6.63 -7.73
C ARG A 140 3.50 7.08 -7.77
N LYS A 141 2.84 6.81 -8.90
CA LYS A 141 1.41 6.97 -9.01
C LYS A 141 0.69 5.71 -8.51
N PHE A 142 -0.40 5.92 -7.82
CA PHE A 142 -1.29 4.89 -7.34
C PHE A 142 -2.72 5.20 -7.77
N LEU A 143 -3.50 4.16 -8.00
CA LEU A 143 -4.91 4.23 -8.32
C LEU A 143 -5.70 3.67 -7.14
N ILE A 144 -6.75 4.38 -6.73
CA ILE A 144 -7.68 3.90 -5.71
C ILE A 144 -8.83 3.20 -6.43
N GLU A 145 -8.91 1.89 -6.27
CA GLU A 145 -9.97 1.05 -6.82
C GLU A 145 -11.04 0.80 -5.76
N LYS A 146 -12.31 0.92 -6.13
CA LYS A 146 -13.44 0.53 -5.30
C LYS A 146 -13.85 -0.91 -5.65
N TRP A 147 -13.94 -1.74 -4.63
CA TRP A 147 -14.33 -3.13 -4.74
C TRP A 147 -15.55 -3.40 -3.85
N ARG A 148 -16.40 -4.33 -4.28
CA ARG A 148 -17.55 -4.80 -3.53
C ARG A 148 -17.48 -6.31 -3.40
N GLU A 149 -17.63 -6.81 -2.19
CA GLU A 149 -17.86 -8.24 -1.95
C GLU A 149 -19.37 -8.52 -2.02
N GLY A 150 -19.75 -9.49 -2.84
CA GLY A 150 -21.14 -9.96 -2.95
C GLY A 150 -21.48 -10.96 -1.84
N GLY A 151 -22.78 -11.25 -1.67
CA GLY A 151 -23.25 -12.29 -0.75
C GLY A 151 -22.80 -13.71 -1.14
N ASP A 152 -22.22 -13.86 -2.33
CA ASP A 152 -21.61 -15.07 -2.89
C ASP A 152 -20.09 -15.15 -2.63
N CYS A 153 -19.55 -14.30 -1.75
CA CYS A 153 -18.13 -14.20 -1.43
C CYS A 153 -17.23 -13.83 -2.63
N LYS A 154 -17.80 -13.37 -3.74
CA LYS A 154 -17.02 -12.91 -4.89
C LYS A 154 -16.75 -11.42 -4.80
N GLN A 155 -15.57 -11.03 -5.29
CA GLN A 155 -15.13 -9.64 -5.32
C GLN A 155 -15.40 -9.05 -6.70
N TYR A 156 -16.14 -7.94 -6.73
CA TYR A 156 -16.52 -7.22 -7.93
C TYR A 156 -15.86 -5.84 -7.94
N PHE A 157 -15.14 -5.53 -9.02
CA PHE A 157 -14.61 -4.18 -9.23
C PHE A 157 -15.76 -3.23 -9.57
N VAL A 158 -15.85 -2.12 -8.83
CA VAL A 158 -16.94 -1.13 -8.97
C VAL A 158 -16.48 0.07 -9.80
N GLY A 159 -15.21 0.48 -9.67
CA GLY A 159 -14.69 1.64 -10.40
C GLY A 159 -13.47 2.27 -9.75
N ASN A 160 -12.90 3.26 -10.43
CA ASN A 160 -11.76 4.04 -9.96
C ASN A 160 -12.22 5.30 -9.23
N MET A 161 -11.69 5.53 -8.03
CA MET A 161 -12.10 6.62 -7.13
C MET A 161 -11.15 7.82 -7.13
N GLY A 162 -9.99 7.68 -7.78
CA GLY A 162 -9.00 8.74 -7.88
C GLY A 162 -7.58 8.22 -8.04
N THR A 163 -6.65 9.17 -8.19
CA THR A 163 -5.23 8.88 -8.33
C THR A 163 -4.42 9.61 -7.27
N LEU A 164 -3.37 8.95 -6.81
CA LEU A 164 -2.48 9.43 -5.76
C LEU A 164 -1.06 9.49 -6.33
N THR A 165 -0.30 10.51 -5.98
CA THR A 165 1.12 10.58 -6.33
C THR A 165 1.93 10.68 -5.05
N GLY A 166 2.53 9.55 -4.66
CA GLY A 166 3.33 9.42 -3.44
C GLY A 166 4.82 9.53 -3.72
N ILE A 167 5.56 10.16 -2.80
CA ILE A 167 7.00 10.04 -2.70
C ILE A 167 7.31 8.68 -2.07
N THR A 168 8.08 7.83 -2.75
CA THR A 168 8.55 6.58 -2.13
C THR A 168 9.63 6.89 -1.09
N SER A 169 9.76 6.03 -0.08
CA SER A 169 10.59 6.29 1.10
C SER A 169 12.09 6.40 0.82
N SER A 170 12.58 5.74 -0.23
CA SER A 170 13.99 5.77 -0.59
C SER A 170 14.33 6.98 -1.44
N MET A 171 15.44 7.63 -1.09
CA MET A 171 16.06 8.61 -1.99
C MET A 171 16.85 7.86 -3.06
N HIS A 172 16.69 8.27 -4.32
CA HIS A 172 17.38 7.68 -5.45
C HIS A 172 18.58 8.54 -5.84
N TRP A 173 19.60 7.91 -6.40
CA TRP A 173 20.79 8.59 -6.88
C TRP A 173 20.89 8.37 -8.37
N ALA A 174 20.83 9.46 -9.12
CA ALA A 174 21.20 9.41 -10.52
C ALA A 174 22.72 9.50 -10.59
N GLU A 175 23.35 8.53 -11.24
CA GLU A 175 24.80 8.38 -11.27
C GLU A 175 25.32 8.27 -12.70
N CYS A 176 26.53 8.75 -12.93
CA CYS A 176 27.26 8.45 -14.15
C CYS A 176 28.77 8.65 -13.93
N GLN A 177 29.58 8.01 -14.76
CA GLN A 177 31.03 8.18 -14.74
C GLN A 177 31.57 8.44 -16.14
N THR A 178 32.53 9.35 -16.25
CA THR A 178 33.18 9.68 -17.53
C THR A 178 34.65 10.05 -17.33
N LYS A 179 35.45 9.90 -18.38
CA LYS A 179 36.82 10.42 -18.45
C LYS A 179 36.85 11.91 -18.83
N SER A 180 35.79 12.40 -19.49
CA SER A 180 35.73 13.76 -20.01
C SER A 180 35.28 14.77 -18.95
N GLN A 181 35.86 15.96 -19.00
CA GLN A 181 35.53 17.08 -18.12
C GLN A 181 34.16 17.71 -18.45
N ASN A 182 33.67 17.52 -19.68
CA ASN A 182 32.36 18.01 -20.15
C ASN A 182 31.16 17.22 -19.59
N GLY A 183 31.42 16.26 -18.70
CA GLY A 183 30.41 15.62 -17.87
C GLY A 183 29.49 14.64 -18.61
N CYS A 184 29.01 13.66 -17.86
CA CYS A 184 27.89 12.83 -18.27
C CYS A 184 26.64 13.34 -17.55
N THR A 185 25.45 13.12 -18.14
CA THR A 185 24.19 13.44 -17.47
C THR A 185 23.78 12.26 -16.59
N PRO A 186 23.71 12.42 -15.26
CA PRO A 186 23.29 11.33 -14.39
C PRO A 186 21.82 10.99 -14.65
N LYS A 187 21.55 9.70 -14.86
CA LYS A 187 20.21 9.14 -15.03
C LYS A 187 19.86 8.28 -13.81
N PRO A 188 18.59 8.33 -13.35
CA PRO A 188 18.09 7.47 -12.28
C PRO A 188 18.07 6.00 -12.70
#